data_AF-A0A927GS65-F1
#
_entry.id   AF-A0A927GS65-F1
#
_cell.length_a   1.000
_cell.length_b   1.000
_cell.length_c   1.000
_cell.angle_alpha   90.00
_cell.angle_beta   90.00
_cell.angle_gamma   90.00
#
_symmetry.space_group_name_H-M   'P 1'
#
loop_
_entity.id
_entity.type
_entity.pdbx_description
1 polymer ?
#
loop_
_entity_poly.entity_id
_entity_poly.type
_entity_poly.pdbx_seq_one_letter_code
_entity_poly.pdbx_strand_id
1 'polypeptide(L)'
;MNHELSHELSQKPKRAKSPDQNSSFSQAVFQFVYRTKEPVILGEAQQSIFSNDSYIQQRRPRSILCLSIRDSVQRDGIAYSECQNTQNAQDASNAATDIVEALTSRELEIVRFIAEGLSNKQIASRLSITEGTVKTHANNIYGKLNRRIQAINKAKELQLLS
;
A
#
# COMPACT_ATOMS: atom_id res chain seq x y z
N MET A 1 2.04 -59.12 20.80
CA MET A 1 2.80 -58.26 21.72
C MET A 1 3.69 -57.36 20.90
N ASN A 2 3.39 -56.06 20.87
CA ASN A 2 4.37 -54.99 21.03
C ASN A 2 3.59 -53.70 21.32
N HIS A 3 4.08 -53.01 22.33
CA HIS A 3 3.42 -51.98 23.12
C HIS A 3 4.47 -50.88 23.26
N GLU A 4 4.19 -49.65 22.80
CA GLU A 4 4.91 -48.39 23.07
C GLU A 4 4.22 -47.32 22.20
N LEU A 5 3.33 -46.43 22.69
CA LEU A 5 3.45 -45.33 23.66
C LEU A 5 4.27 -44.11 23.17
N SER A 6 3.63 -42.94 23.27
CA SER A 6 4.19 -41.56 23.34
C SER A 6 4.28 -40.79 22.01
N HIS A 7 3.39 -39.82 21.75
CA HIS A 7 3.53 -38.37 22.09
C HIS A 7 4.70 -37.68 21.36
N GLU A 8 4.43 -36.75 20.43
CA GLU A 8 4.77 -35.32 20.55
C GLU A 8 4.67 -34.49 19.24
N LEU A 9 4.22 -33.24 19.44
CA LEU A 9 4.61 -32.00 18.75
C LEU A 9 4.07 -31.66 17.35
N SER A 10 2.97 -30.88 17.37
CA SER A 10 2.93 -29.50 16.88
C SER A 10 3.83 -29.20 15.66
N GLN A 11 3.36 -29.54 14.46
CA GLN A 11 4.00 -29.10 13.23
C GLN A 11 3.60 -27.66 12.92
N LYS A 12 4.49 -26.74 13.32
CA LYS A 12 4.54 -25.33 12.90
C LYS A 12 4.33 -25.19 11.37
N PRO A 13 3.66 -24.12 10.90
CA PRO A 13 3.46 -23.91 9.47
C PRO A 13 4.79 -23.81 8.73
N LYS A 14 4.89 -24.58 7.64
CA LYS A 14 6.07 -24.74 6.78
C LYS A 14 6.60 -23.38 6.33
N ARG A 15 7.87 -23.14 6.65
CA ARG A 15 8.76 -22.08 6.16
C ARG A 15 8.53 -21.88 4.65
N ALA A 16 7.98 -20.74 4.26
CA ALA A 16 7.84 -20.37 2.86
C ALA A 16 9.25 -20.21 2.25
N LYS A 17 9.41 -20.78 1.05
CA LYS A 17 10.69 -20.95 0.34
C LYS A 17 11.38 -19.61 0.05
N SER A 18 12.71 -19.67 0.03
CA SER A 18 13.69 -18.65 -0.39
C SER A 18 13.42 -18.11 -1.81
N PRO A 19 13.96 -16.91 -2.14
CA PRO A 19 13.44 -16.02 -3.17
C PRO A 19 13.84 -16.46 -4.59
N ASP A 20 12.85 -16.56 -5.48
CA ASP A 20 13.06 -16.62 -6.92
C ASP A 20 13.59 -15.26 -7.40
N GLN A 21 14.89 -15.18 -7.71
CA GLN A 21 15.60 -13.95 -8.10
C GLN A 21 15.23 -13.42 -9.50
N ASN A 22 14.17 -13.93 -10.14
CA ASN A 22 13.78 -13.56 -11.50
C ASN A 22 12.31 -13.13 -11.61
N SER A 23 11.80 -12.44 -10.58
CA SER A 23 10.43 -11.92 -10.58
C SER A 23 10.34 -10.66 -11.43
N SER A 24 9.38 -10.59 -12.37
CA SER A 24 9.17 -9.44 -13.27
C SER A 24 8.58 -8.20 -12.59
N PHE A 25 8.26 -8.27 -11.30
CA PHE A 25 7.62 -7.20 -10.51
C PHE A 25 7.90 -7.40 -9.01
N SER A 26 7.58 -6.40 -8.19
CA SER A 26 7.73 -6.48 -6.73
C SER A 26 6.72 -7.44 -6.10
N GLN A 27 7.23 -8.47 -5.43
CA GLN A 27 6.40 -9.52 -4.85
C GLN A 27 5.69 -9.06 -3.58
N ALA A 28 6.33 -8.23 -2.75
CA ALA A 28 5.68 -7.67 -1.57
C ALA A 28 4.48 -6.79 -1.94
N VAL A 29 4.62 -5.96 -2.97
CA VAL A 29 3.52 -5.11 -3.48
C VAL A 29 2.41 -5.98 -4.07
N PHE A 30 2.75 -6.95 -4.92
CA PHE A 30 1.77 -7.87 -5.51
C PHE A 30 0.97 -8.62 -4.43
N GLN A 31 1.64 -9.22 -3.44
CA GLN A 31 1.01 -10.00 -2.39
C GLN A 31 0.11 -9.15 -1.49
N PHE A 32 0.49 -7.90 -1.24
CA PHE A 32 -0.38 -6.96 -0.53
C PHE A 32 -1.69 -6.77 -1.31
N VAL A 33 -1.61 -6.33 -2.57
CA VAL A 33 -2.79 -6.05 -3.42
C VAL A 33 -3.63 -7.29 -3.63
N TYR A 34 -3.02 -8.45 -3.84
CA TYR A 34 -3.75 -9.71 -4.03
C TYR A 34 -4.55 -10.11 -2.79
N ARG A 35 -3.93 -9.97 -1.60
CA ARG A 35 -4.53 -10.37 -0.32
C ARG A 35 -5.58 -9.38 0.19
N THR A 36 -5.34 -8.08 0.04
CA THR A 36 -6.23 -7.05 0.58
C THR A 36 -7.23 -6.54 -0.44
N LYS A 37 -6.99 -6.80 -1.74
CA LYS A 37 -7.71 -6.20 -2.88
C LYS A 37 -7.65 -4.68 -2.90
N GLU A 38 -6.74 -4.08 -2.12
CA GLU A 38 -6.54 -2.64 -2.08
C GLU A 38 -5.47 -2.22 -3.08
N PRO A 39 -5.69 -1.13 -3.84
CA PRO A 39 -4.69 -0.60 -4.73
C PRO A 39 -3.52 0.01 -3.94
N VAL A 40 -2.30 -0.20 -4.43
CA VAL A 40 -1.07 0.40 -3.92
C VAL A 40 -0.57 1.42 -4.94
N ILE A 41 -0.44 2.67 -4.50
CA ILE A 41 0.13 3.77 -5.29
C ILE A 41 1.32 4.30 -4.51
N LEU A 42 2.51 4.12 -5.06
CA LEU A 42 3.77 4.61 -4.48
C LEU A 42 4.32 5.68 -5.42
N GLY A 43 4.38 6.94 -4.96
CA GLY A 43 5.07 8.01 -5.68
C GLY A 43 6.59 7.92 -5.57
N GLU A 44 7.08 7.30 -4.49
CA GLU A 44 8.51 7.07 -4.20
C GLU A 44 8.70 5.65 -3.62
N ALA A 45 8.83 4.65 -4.49
CA ALA A 45 8.87 3.25 -4.08
C ALA A 45 10.08 2.93 -3.17
N GLN A 46 11.21 3.60 -3.41
CA GLN A 46 12.44 3.42 -2.61
C GLN A 46 12.33 3.91 -1.16
N GLN A 47 11.37 4.80 -0.86
CA GLN A 47 11.12 5.32 0.49
C GLN A 47 9.87 4.71 1.12
N SER A 48 9.25 3.74 0.45
CA SER A 48 8.01 3.11 0.91
C SER A 48 8.26 1.98 1.91
N ILE A 49 7.18 1.47 2.51
CA ILE A 49 7.19 0.25 3.33
C ILE A 49 7.64 -1.00 2.56
N PHE A 50 7.67 -0.95 1.23
CA PHE A 50 8.11 -2.03 0.36
C PHE A 50 9.57 -1.88 -0.10
N SER A 51 10.28 -0.83 0.35
CA SER A 51 11.66 -0.52 -0.05
C SER A 51 12.68 -1.65 0.15
N ASN A 52 12.41 -2.57 1.09
CA ASN A 52 13.26 -3.74 1.34
C ASN A 52 13.00 -4.92 0.39
N ASP A 53 12.02 -4.84 -0.50
CA ASP A 53 11.76 -5.87 -1.50
C ASP A 53 12.90 -5.91 -2.54
N SER A 54 13.43 -7.11 -2.80
CA SER A 54 14.62 -7.29 -3.66
C SER A 54 14.45 -6.70 -5.05
N TYR A 55 13.22 -6.76 -5.60
CA TYR A 55 12.92 -6.16 -6.89
C TYR A 55 13.05 -4.63 -6.82
N ILE A 56 12.51 -3.98 -5.78
CA ILE A 56 12.58 -2.52 -5.60
C ILE A 56 14.02 -2.06 -5.37
N GLN A 57 14.83 -2.84 -4.67
CA GLN A 57 16.25 -2.54 -4.48
C GLN A 57 17.06 -2.66 -5.77
N GLN A 58 16.78 -3.69 -6.58
CA GLN A 58 17.53 -3.96 -7.82
C GLN A 58 17.08 -3.08 -8.98
N ARG A 59 15.78 -2.95 -9.22
CA ARG A 59 15.19 -2.19 -10.33
C ARG A 59 15.04 -0.70 -10.04
N ARG A 60 15.08 -0.34 -8.75
CA ARG A 60 14.97 1.05 -8.26
C ARG A 60 13.85 1.86 -8.93
N PRO A 61 12.60 1.34 -9.03
CA PRO A 61 11.51 2.10 -9.64
C PRO A 61 11.24 3.37 -8.83
N ARG A 62 10.88 4.47 -9.51
CA ARG A 62 10.50 5.71 -8.84
C ARG A 62 9.09 5.57 -8.28
N SER A 63 8.14 5.24 -9.14
CA SER A 63 6.74 5.03 -8.75
C SER A 63 6.25 3.65 -9.14
N ILE A 64 5.31 3.12 -8.36
CA ILE A 64 4.65 1.84 -8.59
C ILE A 64 3.14 2.06 -8.43
N LEU A 65 2.37 1.64 -9.42
CA LEU A 65 0.93 1.51 -9.35
C LEU A 65 0.59 0.03 -9.46
N CYS A 66 -0.08 -0.52 -8.46
CA CYS A 66 -0.53 -1.90 -8.44
C CYS A 66 -1.98 -1.96 -7.99
N LEU A 67 -2.88 -2.53 -8.80
CA LEU A 67 -4.30 -2.60 -8.49
C LEU A 67 -4.93 -3.90 -9.00
N SER A 68 -5.90 -4.40 -8.24
CA SER A 68 -6.71 -5.55 -8.68
C SER A 68 -7.63 -5.10 -9.81
N ILE A 69 -7.58 -5.79 -10.94
CA ILE A 69 -8.52 -5.63 -12.05
C ILE A 69 -9.50 -6.80 -12.06
N ARG A 70 -10.75 -6.56 -12.43
CA ARG A 70 -11.74 -7.59 -12.69
C ARG A 70 -12.17 -7.47 -14.13
N ASP A 71 -11.97 -8.52 -14.92
CA ASP A 71 -12.44 -8.56 -16.29
C ASP A 71 -13.92 -8.94 -16.35
N SER A 72 -14.56 -8.64 -17.48
CA SER A 72 -15.95 -8.91 -17.85
C SER A 72 -16.35 -10.38 -17.65
N VAL A 73 -15.37 -11.29 -17.68
CA VAL A 73 -15.53 -12.74 -17.49
C VAL A 73 -15.24 -13.18 -16.03
N GLN A 74 -15.38 -12.29 -15.05
CA GLN A 74 -15.15 -12.56 -13.62
C GLN A 74 -13.76 -13.13 -13.28
N ARG A 75 -12.74 -12.85 -14.12
CA ARG A 75 -11.35 -13.18 -13.80
C ARG A 75 -10.73 -12.04 -12.99
N ASP A 76 -10.27 -12.39 -11.79
CA ASP A 76 -9.44 -11.52 -10.97
C ASP A 76 -8.02 -11.48 -11.55
N GLY A 77 -7.54 -10.27 -11.86
CA GLY A 77 -6.18 -9.99 -12.28
C GLY A 77 -5.54 -8.89 -11.45
N ILE A 78 -4.25 -8.65 -11.65
CA ILE A 78 -3.53 -7.52 -11.08
C ILE A 78 -2.86 -6.76 -12.21
N ALA A 79 -3.15 -5.46 -12.29
CA ALA A 79 -2.40 -4.53 -13.13
C ALA A 79 -1.26 -3.96 -12.29
N TYR A 80 -0.03 -4.15 -12.75
CA TYR A 80 1.19 -3.60 -12.17
C TYR A 80 1.88 -2.72 -13.20
N SER A 81 2.21 -1.50 -12.83
CA SER A 81 2.95 -0.55 -13.65
C SER A 81 4.01 0.14 -12.80
N GLU A 82 5.18 0.38 -13.39
CA GLU A 82 6.27 1.12 -12.75
C GLU A 82 6.85 2.15 -13.70
N CYS A 83 7.37 3.24 -13.14
CA CYS A 83 8.08 4.26 -13.90
C CYS A 83 9.54 4.35 -13.41
N GLN A 84 10.48 4.17 -14.35
CA GLN A 84 11.92 4.05 -14.04
C GLN A 84 12.71 5.37 -14.21
N ASN A 85 12.23 6.36 -15.00
CA ASN A 85 12.96 7.63 -15.17
C ASN A 85 12.06 8.83 -15.48
N THR A 86 12.54 10.01 -15.07
CA THR A 86 11.88 11.31 -15.12
C THR A 86 12.76 12.34 -15.84
N GLN A 87 12.46 12.65 -17.09
CA GLN A 87 12.92 13.92 -17.67
C GLN A 87 11.79 14.78 -18.23
N ASN A 88 10.65 14.23 -18.65
CA ASN A 88 9.57 15.04 -19.24
C ASN A 88 8.25 15.07 -18.43
N ALA A 89 8.16 14.34 -17.31
CA ALA A 89 6.93 14.28 -16.51
C ALA A 89 7.05 15.00 -15.16
N GLN A 90 8.26 15.33 -14.69
CA GLN A 90 8.44 15.91 -13.35
C GLN A 90 8.01 17.38 -13.26
N ASP A 91 8.31 18.20 -14.26
CA ASP A 91 7.99 19.63 -14.21
C ASP A 91 6.50 19.93 -14.42
N ALA A 92 5.79 19.06 -15.15
CA ALA A 92 4.34 19.19 -15.36
C ALA A 92 3.51 18.44 -14.30
N SER A 93 3.98 17.29 -13.80
CA SER A 93 3.22 16.46 -12.85
C SER A 93 3.40 16.94 -11.40
N ASN A 94 4.53 17.52 -10.99
CA ASN A 94 4.66 18.02 -9.62
C ASN A 94 3.79 19.26 -9.34
N ALA A 95 3.50 20.08 -10.35
CA ALA A 95 2.57 21.20 -10.18
C ALA A 95 1.10 20.74 -10.13
N ALA A 96 0.77 19.62 -10.77
CA ALA A 96 -0.61 19.13 -10.91
C ALA A 96 -0.99 18.00 -9.94
N THR A 97 -0.03 17.21 -9.44
CA THR A 97 -0.29 16.08 -8.53
C THR A 97 -0.31 16.52 -7.06
N ASP A 98 0.21 17.71 -6.76
CA ASP A 98 0.03 18.37 -5.46
C ASP A 98 -1.45 18.83 -5.25
N ILE A 99 -2.23 18.85 -6.34
CA ILE A 99 -3.62 19.27 -6.33
C ILE A 99 -4.51 18.07 -5.95
N VAL A 100 -4.54 17.80 -4.64
CA VAL A 100 -5.60 17.07 -3.93
C VAL A 100 -5.77 15.59 -4.32
N GLU A 101 -4.92 14.71 -3.79
CA GLU A 101 -5.25 13.27 -3.72
C GLU A 101 -6.52 13.07 -2.87
N ALA A 102 -7.53 12.40 -3.42
CA ALA A 102 -8.75 11.99 -2.72
C ALA A 102 -8.45 10.91 -1.66
N LEU A 103 -9.12 10.99 -0.50
CA LEU A 103 -9.18 9.84 0.39
C LEU A 103 -9.94 8.73 -0.32
N THR A 104 -9.37 7.53 -0.32
CA THR A 104 -10.02 6.33 -0.84
C THR A 104 -11.21 5.96 0.03
N SER A 105 -12.14 5.15 -0.48
CA SER A 105 -13.31 4.69 0.28
C SER A 105 -12.91 4.06 1.62
N ARG A 106 -11.82 3.29 1.64
CA ARG A 106 -11.31 2.66 2.85
C ARG A 106 -10.77 3.65 3.87
N GLU A 107 -10.04 4.64 3.39
CA GLU A 107 -9.51 5.71 4.23
C GLU A 107 -10.64 6.54 4.84
N LEU A 108 -11.72 6.79 4.09
CA LEU A 108 -12.93 7.44 4.61
C LEU A 108 -13.61 6.63 5.71
N GLU A 109 -13.75 5.31 5.54
CA GLU A 109 -14.29 4.43 6.60
C GLU A 109 -13.45 4.52 7.87
N ILE A 110 -12.13 4.49 7.74
CA ILE A 110 -11.21 4.59 8.88
C ILE A 110 -11.30 5.96 9.55
N VAL A 111 -11.38 7.05 8.77
CA VAL A 111 -11.60 8.40 9.31
C VAL A 111 -12.89 8.48 10.12
N ARG A 112 -13.98 7.85 9.64
CA ARG A 112 -15.24 7.80 10.39
C ARG A 112 -15.08 7.09 11.72
N PHE A 113 -14.43 5.93 11.76
CA PHE A 113 -14.20 5.21 13.01
C PHE A 113 -13.28 5.95 13.98
N ILE A 114 -12.28 6.68 13.47
CA ILE A 114 -11.44 7.57 14.28
C ILE A 114 -12.29 8.70 14.89
N ALA A 115 -13.19 9.31 14.11
CA ALA A 115 -14.10 10.36 14.60
C ALA A 115 -15.09 9.84 15.65
N GLU A 116 -15.47 8.57 15.56
CA GLU A 116 -16.28 7.86 16.56
C GLU A 116 -15.48 7.45 17.83
N GLY A 117 -14.16 7.72 17.87
CA GLY A 117 -13.30 7.47 19.03
C GLY A 117 -12.83 6.01 19.18
N LEU A 118 -12.94 5.19 18.12
CA LEU A 118 -12.50 3.80 18.17
C LEU A 118 -10.98 3.71 18.18
N SER A 119 -10.45 2.80 19.00
CA SER A 119 -9.03 2.44 18.97
C SER A 119 -8.66 1.68 17.70
N ASN A 120 -7.38 1.72 17.31
CA ASN A 120 -6.87 0.98 16.15
C ASN A 120 -7.20 -0.53 16.21
N LYS A 121 -7.28 -1.11 17.41
CA LYS A 121 -7.70 -2.50 17.64
C LYS A 121 -9.17 -2.75 17.32
N GLN A 122 -10.04 -1.83 17.73
CA GLN A 122 -11.48 -1.91 17.44
C GLN A 122 -11.75 -1.70 15.95
N ILE A 123 -11.04 -0.75 15.33
CA ILE A 123 -11.10 -0.51 13.88
C ILE A 123 -10.66 -1.76 13.13
N ALA A 124 -9.51 -2.35 13.52
CA ALA A 124 -8.97 -3.56 12.90
C ALA A 124 -9.98 -4.73 12.96
N SER A 125 -10.60 -4.94 14.11
CA SER A 125 -11.63 -5.97 14.31
C SER A 125 -12.85 -5.73 13.41
N ARG A 126 -13.38 -4.50 13.38
CA ARG A 126 -14.57 -4.13 12.59
C ARG A 126 -14.33 -4.25 11.08
N LEU A 127 -13.10 -4.05 10.68
CA LEU A 127 -12.65 -4.08 9.29
C LEU A 127 -12.05 -5.42 8.85
N SER A 128 -11.97 -6.42 9.74
CA SER A 128 -11.33 -7.72 9.51
C SER A 128 -9.89 -7.61 8.98
N ILE A 129 -9.13 -6.64 9.50
CA ILE A 129 -7.72 -6.40 9.15
C ILE A 129 -6.85 -6.38 10.41
N THR A 130 -5.53 -6.22 10.24
CA THR A 130 -4.61 -6.12 11.39
C THR A 130 -4.51 -4.68 11.89
N GLU A 131 -4.17 -4.50 13.17
CA GLU A 131 -3.85 -3.19 13.73
C GLU A 131 -2.71 -2.49 12.98
N GLY A 132 -1.72 -3.25 12.49
CA GLY A 132 -0.63 -2.73 11.67
C GLY A 132 -1.16 -2.11 10.38
N THR A 133 -2.11 -2.77 9.72
CA THR A 133 -2.79 -2.27 8.51
C THR A 133 -3.56 -0.97 8.80
N VAL A 134 -4.29 -0.90 9.91
CA VAL A 134 -4.99 0.34 10.33
C VAL A 134 -4.01 1.49 10.53
N LYS A 135 -2.86 1.24 11.18
CA LYS A 135 -1.82 2.27 11.36
C LYS A 135 -1.26 2.76 10.02
N THR A 136 -1.06 1.86 9.06
CA THR A 136 -0.63 2.22 7.70
C THR A 136 -1.66 3.13 7.03
N HIS A 137 -2.94 2.76 7.07
CA HIS A 137 -4.00 3.62 6.53
C HIS A 137 -4.07 4.97 7.21
N ALA A 138 -3.98 5.02 8.55
CA ALA A 138 -3.97 6.26 9.30
C ALA A 138 -2.80 7.16 8.87
N ASN A 139 -1.60 6.60 8.71
CA ASN A 139 -0.44 7.35 8.24
C ASN A 139 -0.64 7.92 6.83
N ASN A 140 -1.24 7.14 5.92
CA ASN A 140 -1.56 7.61 4.57
C ASN A 140 -2.62 8.71 4.58
N ILE A 141 -3.65 8.59 5.44
CA ILE A 141 -4.67 9.64 5.66
C ILE A 141 -4.00 10.94 6.09
N TYR A 142 -3.17 10.89 7.14
CA TYR A 142 -2.47 12.08 7.64
C TYR A 142 -1.54 12.68 6.57
N GLY A 143 -0.83 11.83 5.82
CA GLY A 143 0.00 12.26 4.69
C GLY A 143 -0.80 13.01 3.61
N LYS A 144 -1.94 12.45 3.18
CA LYS A 144 -2.81 13.07 2.17
C LYS A 144 -3.43 14.37 2.66
N LEU A 145 -3.89 14.43 3.91
CA LEU A 145 -4.44 15.66 4.50
C LEU A 145 -3.36 16.74 4.65
N ASN A 146 -2.15 16.37 5.10
CA ASN A 146 -1.05 17.32 5.23
C ASN A 146 -0.59 17.87 3.87
N ARG A 147 -0.51 17.02 2.83
CA ARG A 147 -0.20 17.46 1.46
C ARG A 147 -1.24 18.46 0.94
N ARG A 148 -2.53 18.22 1.16
CA ARG A 148 -3.59 19.18 0.79
C ARG A 148 -3.41 20.54 1.48
N ILE A 149 -3.09 20.55 2.77
CA ILE A 149 -2.85 21.80 3.52
C ILE A 149 -1.64 22.54 2.95
N GLN A 150 -0.54 21.82 2.69
CA GLN A 150 0.66 22.38 2.07
C GLN A 150 0.39 22.96 0.67
N ALA A 151 -0.38 22.24 -0.17
CA ALA A 151 -0.77 22.70 -1.50
C ALA A 151 -1.60 23.99 -1.45
N ILE A 152 -2.57 24.08 -0.52
CA ILE A 152 -3.38 25.29 -0.31
C ILE A 152 -2.49 26.45 0.13
N ASN A 153 -1.60 26.22 1.09
CA ASN A 153 -0.68 27.26 1.56
C ASN A 153 0.24 27.73 0.42
N LYS A 154 0.76 26.80 -0.39
CA LYS A 154 1.59 27.14 -1.55
C LYS A 154 0.81 27.94 -2.61
N ALA A 155 -0.44 27.58 -2.88
CA ALA A 155 -1.30 28.32 -3.79
C ALA A 155 -1.63 29.74 -3.28
N LYS A 156 -1.75 29.93 -1.95
CA LYS A 156 -1.87 31.26 -1.33
C LYS A 156 -0.58 32.08 -1.47
N GLU A 157 0.58 31.47 -1.21
CA GLU A 157 1.89 32.14 -1.41
C GLU A 157 2.08 32.58 -2.87
N LEU A 158 1.61 31.77 -3.82
CA LEU A 158 1.64 32.06 -5.26
C LEU A 158 0.49 32.95 -5.73
N GLN A 159 -0.36 33.46 -4.83
CA GLN A 159 -1.51 34.33 -5.12
C GLN A 159 -2.53 33.73 -6.12
N LEU A 160 -2.57 32.41 -6.23
CA LEU A 160 -3.51 31.69 -7.11
C LEU A 160 -4.90 31.54 -6.47
N LEU A 161 -4.98 31.73 -5.15
CA LEU A 161 -6.20 31.72 -4.35
C LEU A 161 -6.22 32.98 -3.49
N SER A 162 -7.33 33.73 -3.52
CA SER A 162 -7.58 34.96 -2.75
C SER A 162 -7.97 34.66 -1.30
#